data_AF-A0A8H6QT79-F1
#
_entry.id   AF-A0A8H6QT79-F1
#
_cell.length_a   1.000
_cell.length_b   1.000
_cell.length_c   1.000
_cell.angle_alpha   90.00
_cell.angle_beta   90.00
_cell.angle_gamma   90.00
#
_symmetry.space_group_name_H-M   'P 1'
#
loop_
_entity.id
_entity.type
_entity.pdbx_description
1 polymer ?
#
loop_
_entity_poly.entity_id
_entity_poly.type
_entity_poly.pdbx_seq_one_letter_code
_entity_poly.pdbx_strand_id
1 'polypeptide(L)'
;MSLSKVAWLILGTAGLAAAHGHIDRIDIDGKSYGGFLVDQYPHEQNFPDLIAWSTADTQDAYVQTFDYSQSDIICHQDAKPGALAGEVAAGGKVTLHWSRWFEDHRGPVISYLANCNGSCASVNKTELEFFKIEEAGLLDNSKSPGRWASDELMAANNTWTVNIPSDIAAGNYVLRHEIIALHNAREDNGAQAYPQCINLKVTGGGDATPKGIPATQFYTPTDPGILVDIFNNLVTYVIPGPALYEGSDAAPTSIAVPPTGASSTALSSSPAWTTSYAAPQGCGYVPYGSSSQITPTPVASDAEQRDGTIVEATLAGVDTAEGEKSIAGKEPPALRTTTQPDDLSELHEEDQYPWPRPRLDDAFPDGGEFRVALDNSIISTAIPVITTDFDSLSDVGKLPVYRGPWYGSVYLLAQMSFQPTFGKAYTFFNLKWVWLGSGLLFEAGSVICAAAPNSPVFIAGRAVAGLGAAGLFRGAIIMSQIVEMRKRPLLLGIVTSMYGVASVVGPSLGGIFTHSARLTWRFCFWINLREFSYLLVNVRHHELTALQPWVA
;
A
#
# COMPACT_ATOMS: atom_id res chain seq x y z
N MET A 1 -4.78 19.06 34.97
CA MET A 1 -3.52 19.30 34.21
C MET A 1 -3.84 20.14 32.97
N SER A 2 -2.87 20.86 32.41
CA SER A 2 -3.10 21.73 31.24
C SER A 2 -3.19 20.94 29.93
N LEU A 3 -4.16 21.30 29.08
CA LEU A 3 -4.36 20.79 27.71
C LEU A 3 -3.12 20.98 26.81
N SER A 4 -2.27 21.97 27.11
CA SER A 4 -1.03 22.25 26.36
C SER A 4 -0.02 21.09 26.33
N LYS A 5 -0.15 20.08 27.20
CA LYS A 5 0.69 18.87 27.17
C LYS A 5 0.17 17.75 26.27
N VAL A 6 -1.05 17.83 25.75
CA VAL A 6 -1.60 16.82 24.81
C VAL A 6 -1.29 17.20 23.36
N ALA A 7 -1.33 18.50 23.02
CA ALA A 7 -1.11 18.99 21.66
C ALA A 7 0.25 18.60 21.04
N TRP A 8 1.29 18.46 21.87
CA TRP A 8 2.63 18.07 21.42
C TRP A 8 2.80 16.58 21.10
N LEU A 9 1.81 15.72 21.41
CA LEU A 9 1.87 14.30 21.07
C LEU A 9 1.36 13.97 19.66
N ILE A 10 0.65 14.91 19.01
CA ILE A 10 -0.09 14.66 17.75
C ILE A 10 0.59 15.36 16.55
N LEU A 11 1.44 16.37 16.80
CA LEU A 11 2.23 17.06 15.76
C LEU A 11 3.52 16.33 15.35
N GLY A 12 3.77 15.12 15.87
CA GLY A 12 4.93 14.28 15.51
C GLY A 12 4.65 13.22 14.44
N THR A 13 3.38 12.93 14.12
CA THR A 13 2.99 11.82 13.23
C THR A 13 2.41 12.31 11.90
N ALA A 14 3.19 13.17 11.22
CA ALA A 14 3.09 13.39 9.77
C ALA A 14 4.31 12.78 9.04
N GLY A 15 4.93 11.76 9.63
CA GLY A 15 5.79 10.85 8.88
C GLY A 15 4.96 10.13 7.81
N LEU A 16 5.61 9.77 6.71
CA LEU A 16 5.01 8.90 5.70
C LEU A 16 4.53 7.61 6.39
N ALA A 17 3.26 7.25 6.20
CA ALA A 17 2.72 5.97 6.62
C ALA A 17 3.16 4.86 5.64
N ALA A 18 4.47 4.79 5.37
CA ALA A 18 5.07 3.62 4.77
C ALA A 18 4.80 2.41 5.69
N ALA A 19 4.45 1.28 5.12
CA ALA A 19 3.72 0.24 5.85
C ALA A 19 4.63 -0.72 6.62
N HIS A 20 5.81 -1.05 6.08
CA HIS A 20 6.70 -2.09 6.62
C HIS A 20 8.13 -1.58 6.82
N GLY A 21 9.16 -2.43 6.68
CA GLY A 21 10.57 -2.01 6.83
C GLY A 21 11.43 -2.43 5.64
N HIS A 22 12.63 -1.86 5.58
CA HIS A 22 13.69 -2.15 4.60
C HIS A 22 15.05 -2.20 5.31
N ILE A 23 16.10 -2.66 4.63
CA ILE A 23 17.46 -2.64 5.19
C ILE A 23 18.08 -1.25 5.00
N ASP A 24 18.43 -0.57 6.10
CA ASP A 24 19.00 0.79 6.08
C ASP A 24 20.54 0.83 6.20
N ARG A 25 21.13 -0.18 6.86
CA ARG A 25 22.57 -0.36 7.03
C ARG A 25 22.95 -1.85 6.91
N ILE A 26 24.14 -2.08 6.36
CA ILE A 26 24.82 -3.38 6.36
C ILE A 26 26.21 -3.23 6.97
N ASP A 27 26.55 -4.02 7.99
CA ASP A 27 27.90 -4.10 8.55
C ASP A 27 28.58 -5.43 8.15
N ILE A 28 29.80 -5.34 7.62
CA ILE A 28 30.60 -6.48 7.17
C ILE A 28 32.03 -6.30 7.70
N ASP A 29 32.53 -7.29 8.45
CA ASP A 29 33.90 -7.33 8.98
C ASP A 29 34.40 -6.00 9.60
N GLY A 30 33.49 -5.29 10.29
CA GLY A 30 33.75 -4.01 10.98
C GLY A 30 33.58 -2.74 10.12
N LYS A 31 33.14 -2.87 8.86
CA LYS A 31 32.85 -1.76 7.95
C LYS A 31 31.34 -1.65 7.68
N SER A 32 30.79 -0.47 7.93
CA SER A 32 29.41 -0.13 7.57
C SER A 32 29.25 0.29 6.11
N TYR A 33 28.12 -0.08 5.54
CA TYR A 33 27.62 0.27 4.21
C TYR A 33 26.16 0.73 4.35
N GLY A 34 25.72 1.64 3.48
CA GLY A 34 24.29 2.01 3.38
C GLY A 34 23.47 0.90 2.71
N GLY A 35 22.25 0.72 3.17
CA GLY A 35 21.18 0.04 2.44
C GLY A 35 20.52 0.96 1.41
N PHE A 36 19.43 0.50 0.78
CA PHE A 36 18.66 1.31 -0.17
C PHE A 36 17.46 1.93 0.54
N LEU A 37 17.53 3.23 0.79
CA LEU A 37 16.53 4.00 1.52
C LEU A 37 15.35 4.33 0.59
N VAL A 38 14.32 3.49 0.60
CA VAL A 38 13.14 3.60 -0.29
C VAL A 38 12.28 4.84 -0.04
N ASP A 39 12.43 5.48 1.12
CA ASP A 39 11.78 6.74 1.49
C ASP A 39 12.50 7.98 0.93
N GLN A 40 13.73 7.81 0.43
CA GLN A 40 14.62 8.90 0.00
C GLN A 40 15.07 8.73 -1.46
N TYR A 41 15.79 7.65 -1.78
CA TYR A 41 16.50 7.50 -3.05
C TYR A 41 15.61 7.46 -4.31
N PRO A 42 14.38 6.90 -4.30
CA PRO A 42 13.45 7.01 -5.43
C PRO A 42 12.97 8.45 -5.73
N HIS A 43 13.29 9.42 -4.86
CA HIS A 43 12.98 10.84 -5.03
C HIS A 43 14.22 11.69 -5.32
N GLU A 44 15.42 11.10 -5.30
CA GLU A 44 16.68 11.77 -5.60
C GLU A 44 17.11 11.51 -7.06
N GLN A 45 17.63 12.55 -7.72
CA GLN A 45 18.12 12.42 -9.10
C GLN A 45 19.45 11.65 -9.19
N ASN A 46 20.26 11.67 -8.11
CA ASN A 46 21.49 10.90 -7.98
C ASN A 46 21.66 10.50 -6.50
N PHE A 47 21.36 9.25 -6.16
CA PHE A 47 21.70 8.65 -4.87
C PHE A 47 23.11 8.01 -4.93
N PRO A 48 23.78 7.70 -3.80
CA PRO A 48 25.14 7.16 -3.81
C PRO A 48 25.25 5.76 -4.44
N ASP A 49 26.45 5.38 -4.88
CA ASP A 49 26.75 3.99 -5.25
C ASP A 49 26.69 3.07 -4.01
N LEU A 50 25.85 2.03 -4.07
CA LEU A 50 25.56 1.12 -2.95
C LEU A 50 25.93 -0.33 -3.25
N ILE A 51 26.10 -1.13 -2.19
CA ILE A 51 26.12 -2.61 -2.31
C ILE A 51 24.70 -3.19 -2.37
N ALA A 52 23.72 -2.48 -1.81
CA ALA A 52 22.32 -2.83 -1.85
C ALA A 52 21.72 -2.58 -3.23
N TRP A 53 20.75 -3.43 -3.58
CA TRP A 53 19.97 -3.31 -4.80
C TRP A 53 18.93 -2.20 -4.65
N SER A 54 18.68 -1.45 -5.72
CA SER A 54 17.58 -0.47 -5.78
C SER A 54 16.28 -1.16 -6.15
N THR A 55 15.14 -0.64 -5.68
CA THR A 55 13.77 -1.09 -6.01
C THR A 55 12.91 0.11 -6.42
N ALA A 56 11.84 -0.12 -7.19
CA ALA A 56 10.84 0.92 -7.47
C ALA A 56 9.75 1.02 -6.37
N ASP A 57 9.80 0.16 -5.35
CA ASP A 57 9.00 0.34 -4.16
C ASP A 57 9.37 1.67 -3.46
N THR A 58 8.33 2.39 -3.06
CA THR A 58 8.34 3.74 -2.49
C THR A 58 7.47 3.85 -1.23
N GLN A 59 6.98 2.72 -0.71
CA GLN A 59 5.97 2.67 0.37
C GLN A 59 6.31 1.67 1.49
N ASP A 60 7.51 1.07 1.48
CA ASP A 60 7.81 -0.17 2.21
C ASP A 60 6.72 -1.22 1.93
N ALA A 61 6.56 -1.63 0.67
CA ALA A 61 5.61 -2.65 0.24
C ALA A 61 6.16 -4.07 0.46
N TYR A 62 5.49 -5.07 -0.12
CA TYR A 62 5.90 -6.47 -0.16
C TYR A 62 5.65 -7.04 -1.55
N VAL A 63 6.31 -8.15 -1.85
CA VAL A 63 5.95 -9.00 -2.99
C VAL A 63 4.75 -9.88 -2.57
N GLN A 64 3.69 -9.88 -3.37
CA GLN A 64 2.48 -10.66 -3.11
C GLN A 64 2.64 -12.09 -3.63
N THR A 65 1.92 -13.04 -3.04
CA THR A 65 2.03 -14.49 -3.37
C THR A 65 1.82 -14.83 -4.85
N PHE A 66 0.98 -14.10 -5.59
CA PHE A 66 0.80 -14.34 -7.02
C PHE A 66 2.02 -13.89 -7.86
N ASP A 67 2.77 -12.91 -7.36
CA ASP A 67 4.04 -12.42 -7.94
C ASP A 67 5.25 -13.29 -7.54
N TYR A 68 5.07 -14.34 -6.74
CA TYR A 68 6.14 -15.31 -6.43
C TYR A 68 6.65 -16.07 -7.67
N SER A 69 5.90 -16.02 -8.78
CA SER A 69 6.34 -16.52 -10.10
C SER A 69 7.03 -15.47 -10.98
N GLN A 70 7.06 -14.21 -10.55
CA GLN A 70 7.47 -13.04 -11.34
C GLN A 70 8.83 -12.50 -10.88
N SER A 71 9.43 -11.58 -11.64
CA SER A 71 10.82 -11.13 -11.42
C SER A 71 11.07 -10.38 -10.10
N ASP A 72 10.01 -10.05 -9.37
CA ASP A 72 10.07 -9.18 -8.19
C ASP A 72 10.30 -9.96 -6.89
N ILE A 73 9.94 -11.24 -6.82
CA ILE A 73 10.33 -12.12 -5.69
C ILE A 73 11.85 -12.28 -5.60
N ILE A 74 12.58 -12.00 -6.68
CA ILE A 74 14.03 -12.18 -6.76
C ILE A 74 14.74 -11.23 -5.79
N CYS A 75 14.49 -9.92 -5.91
CA CYS A 75 15.19 -8.87 -5.17
C CYS A 75 14.30 -7.63 -4.86
N HIS A 76 12.99 -7.82 -4.77
CA HIS A 76 11.95 -6.78 -4.72
C HIS A 76 11.55 -6.18 -6.09
N GLN A 77 10.49 -5.35 -6.05
CA GLN A 77 9.80 -4.77 -7.20
C GLN A 77 10.74 -3.97 -8.12
N ASP A 78 10.76 -4.30 -9.42
CA ASP A 78 11.58 -3.65 -10.46
C ASP A 78 13.10 -3.61 -10.13
N ALA A 79 13.56 -4.47 -9.22
CA ALA A 79 14.85 -4.27 -8.59
C ALA A 79 16.06 -4.43 -9.52
N LYS A 80 17.09 -3.61 -9.28
CA LYS A 80 18.32 -3.49 -10.08
C LYS A 80 19.57 -3.66 -9.20
N PRO A 81 20.65 -4.28 -9.72
CA PRO A 81 21.88 -4.49 -8.95
C PRO A 81 22.48 -3.22 -8.35
N GLY A 82 23.04 -3.35 -7.15
CA GLY A 82 23.91 -2.32 -6.58
C GLY A 82 25.18 -2.14 -7.42
N ALA A 83 25.75 -0.93 -7.42
CA ALA A 83 26.96 -0.61 -8.18
C ALA A 83 28.25 -1.16 -7.54
N LEU A 84 28.26 -1.36 -6.22
CA LEU A 84 29.41 -1.83 -5.44
C LEU A 84 29.24 -3.30 -5.00
N ALA A 85 30.25 -3.83 -4.30
CA ALA A 85 30.16 -5.09 -3.56
C ALA A 85 30.78 -4.95 -2.14
N GLY A 86 30.20 -5.66 -1.17
CA GLY A 86 30.74 -5.81 0.17
C GLY A 86 31.79 -6.93 0.20
N GLU A 87 33.03 -6.64 0.58
CA GLU A 87 34.07 -7.68 0.70
C GLU A 87 33.95 -8.36 2.06
N VAL A 88 33.87 -9.70 2.06
CA VAL A 88 33.67 -10.53 3.24
C VAL A 88 34.55 -11.79 3.15
N ALA A 89 35.01 -12.31 4.28
CA ALA A 89 35.62 -13.64 4.32
C ALA A 89 34.56 -14.76 4.20
N ALA A 90 34.90 -15.90 3.60
CA ALA A 90 34.18 -17.15 3.84
C ALA A 90 34.31 -17.52 5.33
N GLY A 91 33.21 -17.92 5.98
CA GLY A 91 33.11 -17.99 7.45
C GLY A 91 32.92 -16.62 8.13
N GLY A 92 32.91 -15.52 7.37
CA GLY A 92 32.65 -14.16 7.84
C GLY A 92 31.17 -13.90 8.10
N LYS A 93 30.86 -12.69 8.57
CA LYS A 93 29.51 -12.32 9.02
C LYS A 93 29.03 -11.02 8.37
N VAL A 94 27.77 -11.03 7.95
CA VAL A 94 27.06 -9.88 7.39
C VAL A 94 25.91 -9.54 8.33
N THR A 95 25.96 -8.38 8.98
CA THR A 95 24.87 -7.91 9.85
C THR A 95 24.01 -6.90 9.11
N LEU A 96 22.73 -7.24 8.98
CA LEU A 96 21.71 -6.46 8.29
C LEU A 96 20.87 -5.74 9.34
N HIS A 97 20.71 -4.43 9.18
CA HIS A 97 19.91 -3.60 10.07
C HIS A 97 18.64 -3.20 9.30
N TRP A 98 17.49 -3.55 9.85
CA TRP A 98 16.19 -3.17 9.33
C TRP A 98 15.74 -1.86 9.99
N SER A 99 15.24 -0.91 9.19
CA SER A 99 14.79 0.40 9.67
C SER A 99 13.70 0.28 10.76
N ARG A 100 12.86 -0.76 10.67
CA ARG A 100 11.87 -1.19 11.68
C ARG A 100 11.33 -2.59 11.38
N TRP A 101 10.75 -3.22 12.40
CA TRP A 101 9.83 -4.36 12.25
C TRP A 101 8.68 -4.28 13.27
N PHE A 102 7.65 -5.12 13.13
CA PHE A 102 6.38 -5.02 13.87
C PHE A 102 5.99 -6.35 14.56
N GLU A 103 5.44 -6.26 15.78
CA GLU A 103 5.17 -7.42 16.66
C GLU A 103 4.05 -8.36 16.16
N ASP A 104 3.20 -7.88 15.26
CA ASP A 104 2.18 -8.67 14.57
C ASP A 104 2.72 -9.34 13.30
N HIS A 105 3.76 -8.79 12.66
CA HIS A 105 4.39 -9.31 11.44
C HIS A 105 5.32 -10.50 11.71
N ARG A 106 4.77 -11.53 12.36
CA ARG A 106 5.48 -12.76 12.72
C ARG A 106 5.65 -13.69 11.52
N GLY A 107 6.80 -14.37 11.47
CA GLY A 107 7.12 -15.33 10.42
C GLY A 107 8.63 -15.62 10.32
N PRO A 108 9.07 -16.38 9.31
CA PRO A 108 10.46 -16.77 9.16
C PRO A 108 11.36 -15.63 8.70
N VAL A 109 12.66 -15.79 8.97
CA VAL A 109 13.76 -15.02 8.41
C VAL A 109 14.69 -16.01 7.69
N ILE A 110 15.02 -15.74 6.43
CA ILE A 110 15.69 -16.68 5.53
C ILE A 110 16.76 -15.94 4.72
N SER A 111 17.92 -16.58 4.51
CA SER A 111 19.03 -16.00 3.75
C SER A 111 19.57 -16.97 2.69
N TYR A 112 19.87 -16.43 1.51
CA TYR A 112 20.25 -17.18 0.31
C TYR A 112 21.45 -16.53 -0.40
N LEU A 113 22.33 -17.33 -1.01
CA LEU A 113 23.38 -16.86 -1.91
C LEU A 113 23.12 -17.34 -3.34
N ALA A 114 23.40 -16.48 -4.33
CA ALA A 114 23.52 -16.86 -5.75
C ALA A 114 24.85 -16.35 -6.30
N ASN A 115 25.59 -17.17 -7.06
CA ASN A 115 26.85 -16.75 -7.66
C ASN A 115 26.58 -15.89 -8.92
N CYS A 116 27.21 -14.72 -9.00
CA CYS A 116 27.04 -13.78 -10.11
C CYS A 116 27.78 -14.19 -11.39
N ASN A 117 28.62 -15.23 -11.35
CA ASN A 117 29.44 -15.76 -12.45
C ASN A 117 30.26 -14.68 -13.21
N GLY A 118 30.56 -13.57 -12.53
CA GLY A 118 31.00 -12.31 -13.13
C GLY A 118 30.84 -11.16 -12.14
N SER A 119 30.51 -9.96 -12.63
CA SER A 119 30.20 -8.81 -11.76
C SER A 119 28.72 -8.81 -11.39
N CYS A 120 28.41 -8.75 -10.08
CA CYS A 120 27.02 -8.63 -9.62
C CYS A 120 26.37 -7.30 -10.08
N ALA A 121 27.14 -6.22 -10.20
CA ALA A 121 26.65 -4.91 -10.66
C ALA A 121 26.12 -4.91 -12.12
N SER A 122 26.35 -5.99 -12.87
CA SER A 122 25.83 -6.19 -14.24
C SER A 122 25.17 -7.55 -14.43
N VAL A 123 24.74 -8.23 -13.35
CA VAL A 123 24.13 -9.57 -13.44
C VAL A 123 22.66 -9.46 -13.86
N ASN A 124 22.20 -10.37 -14.72
CA ASN A 124 20.77 -10.49 -14.99
C ASN A 124 20.09 -11.18 -13.79
N LYS A 125 19.15 -10.49 -13.12
CA LYS A 125 18.48 -11.02 -11.93
C LYS A 125 17.73 -12.33 -12.20
N THR A 126 17.24 -12.56 -13.42
CA THR A 126 16.51 -13.79 -13.78
C THR A 126 17.40 -15.01 -14.06
N GLU A 127 18.73 -14.83 -14.08
CA GLU A 127 19.72 -15.90 -14.26
C GLU A 127 20.38 -16.33 -12.94
N LEU A 128 20.00 -15.72 -11.82
CA LEU A 128 20.52 -16.04 -10.48
C LEU A 128 19.87 -17.32 -9.94
N GLU A 129 20.69 -18.38 -9.82
CA GLU A 129 20.33 -19.61 -9.09
C GLU A 129 20.76 -19.49 -7.63
N PHE A 130 19.79 -19.43 -6.72
CA PHE A 130 19.99 -19.21 -5.28
C PHE A 130 19.95 -20.52 -4.49
N PHE A 131 20.94 -20.71 -3.60
CA PHE A 131 20.93 -21.75 -2.57
C PHE A 131 20.71 -21.12 -1.19
N LYS A 132 19.92 -21.80 -0.33
CA LYS A 132 19.60 -21.35 1.03
C LYS A 132 20.81 -21.60 1.94
N ILE A 133 21.27 -20.59 2.67
CA ILE A 133 22.42 -20.71 3.59
C ILE A 133 22.04 -20.61 5.06
N GLU A 134 20.87 -20.03 5.37
CA GLU A 134 20.40 -19.84 6.74
C GLU A 134 18.87 -19.76 6.76
N GLU A 135 18.24 -20.40 7.75
CA GLU A 135 16.80 -20.29 7.97
C GLU A 135 16.40 -20.38 9.44
N ALA A 136 15.48 -19.51 9.85
CA ALA A 136 14.82 -19.58 11.14
C ALA A 136 13.30 -19.32 10.96
N GLY A 137 12.47 -20.10 11.64
CA GLY A 137 11.02 -20.07 11.51
C GLY A 137 10.31 -19.84 12.85
N LEU A 138 9.38 -20.74 13.19
CA LEU A 138 8.76 -20.82 14.51
C LEU A 138 9.77 -21.39 15.53
N LEU A 139 9.99 -20.68 16.64
CA LEU A 139 11.01 -20.99 17.66
C LEU A 139 10.41 -21.46 19.00
N ASP A 140 9.19 -21.02 19.32
CA ASP A 140 8.42 -21.46 20.49
C ASP A 140 6.92 -21.35 20.18
N ASN A 141 6.16 -22.42 20.39
CA ASN A 141 4.71 -22.48 20.16
C ASN A 141 3.89 -22.69 21.45
N SER A 142 4.51 -22.53 22.64
CA SER A 142 3.84 -22.66 23.94
C SER A 142 2.70 -21.66 24.17
N LYS A 143 2.61 -20.60 23.35
CA LYS A 143 1.50 -19.65 23.28
C LYS A 143 1.29 -19.23 21.83
N SER A 144 0.07 -19.33 21.31
CA SER A 144 -0.31 -18.74 20.02
C SER A 144 -0.10 -17.20 20.01
N PRO A 145 0.34 -16.58 18.90
CA PRO A 145 0.69 -17.18 17.60
C PRO A 145 2.13 -17.71 17.50
N GLY A 146 2.82 -17.88 18.63
CA GLY A 146 4.21 -18.32 18.72
C GLY A 146 5.22 -17.18 18.80
N ARG A 147 6.47 -17.53 19.12
CA ARG A 147 7.67 -16.71 18.94
C ARG A 147 8.43 -17.19 17.71
N TRP A 148 8.83 -16.27 16.86
CA TRP A 148 9.38 -16.50 15.53
C TRP A 148 10.75 -15.84 15.37
N ALA A 149 11.41 -16.15 14.25
CA ALA A 149 12.66 -15.50 13.87
C ALA A 149 12.55 -13.96 13.80
N SER A 150 11.40 -13.41 13.33
CA SER A 150 11.19 -11.96 13.34
C SER A 150 11.02 -11.35 14.74
N ASP A 151 10.61 -12.12 15.76
CA ASP A 151 10.61 -11.66 17.15
C ASP A 151 12.05 -11.55 17.69
N GLU A 152 12.96 -12.47 17.33
CA GLU A 152 14.38 -12.38 17.68
C GLU A 152 15.08 -11.23 16.95
N LEU A 153 14.73 -11.00 15.67
CA LEU A 153 15.19 -9.84 14.89
C LEU A 153 14.82 -8.52 15.58
N MET A 154 13.57 -8.39 16.05
CA MET A 154 13.12 -7.24 16.84
C MET A 154 13.86 -7.13 18.17
N ALA A 155 14.02 -8.23 18.91
CA ALA A 155 14.74 -8.27 20.18
C ALA A 155 16.22 -7.89 20.03
N ALA A 156 16.82 -8.18 18.87
CA ALA A 156 18.16 -7.75 18.46
C ALA A 156 18.21 -6.31 17.93
N ASN A 157 17.25 -5.44 18.28
CA ASN A 157 17.13 -4.05 17.81
C ASN A 157 16.98 -3.97 16.28
N ASN A 158 16.10 -4.78 15.71
CA ASN A 158 15.85 -4.92 14.27
C ASN A 158 17.09 -5.34 13.47
N THR A 159 17.93 -6.23 14.02
CA THR A 159 19.15 -6.70 13.33
C THR A 159 19.15 -8.21 13.12
N TRP A 160 19.82 -8.64 12.04
CA TRP A 160 20.04 -10.05 11.74
C TRP A 160 21.48 -10.27 11.24
N THR A 161 22.20 -11.22 11.82
CA THR A 161 23.59 -11.53 11.43
C THR A 161 23.64 -12.84 10.66
N VAL A 162 23.71 -12.73 9.33
CA VAL A 162 23.89 -13.85 8.41
C VAL A 162 25.33 -14.35 8.47
N ASN A 163 25.50 -15.66 8.51
CA ASN A 163 26.80 -16.33 8.53
C ASN A 163 27.13 -16.82 7.10
N ILE A 164 28.23 -16.36 6.53
CA ILE A 164 28.69 -16.82 5.21
C ILE A 164 29.38 -18.17 5.39
N PRO A 165 29.03 -19.24 4.64
CA PRO A 165 29.68 -20.53 4.76
C PRO A 165 31.21 -20.44 4.55
N SER A 166 31.97 -21.31 5.21
CA SER A 166 33.44 -21.31 5.18
C SER A 166 34.04 -22.17 4.05
N ASP A 167 33.23 -23.02 3.43
CA ASP A 167 33.60 -24.01 2.41
C ASP A 167 33.24 -23.61 0.98
N ILE A 168 32.36 -22.63 0.78
CA ILE A 168 32.03 -22.10 -0.54
C ILE A 168 33.26 -21.44 -1.21
N ALA A 169 33.30 -21.52 -2.53
CA ALA A 169 34.35 -20.92 -3.34
C ALA A 169 34.35 -19.37 -3.25
N ALA A 170 35.54 -18.76 -3.29
CA ALA A 170 35.68 -17.31 -3.48
C ALA A 170 35.00 -16.85 -4.78
N GLY A 171 34.31 -15.71 -4.74
CA GLY A 171 33.57 -15.19 -5.89
C GLY A 171 32.70 -13.99 -5.55
N ASN A 172 31.99 -13.48 -6.56
CA ASN A 172 30.99 -12.44 -6.36
C ASN A 172 29.61 -13.10 -6.26
N TYR A 173 28.85 -12.75 -5.23
CA TYR A 173 27.56 -13.35 -4.91
C TYR A 173 26.50 -12.28 -4.64
N VAL A 174 25.24 -12.56 -4.97
CA VAL A 174 24.10 -11.83 -4.40
C VAL A 174 23.70 -12.53 -3.11
N LEU A 175 23.73 -11.82 -1.98
CA LEU A 175 23.01 -12.23 -0.77
C LEU A 175 21.58 -11.69 -0.88
N ARG A 176 20.62 -12.61 -0.93
CA ARG A 176 19.18 -12.33 -0.82
C ARG A 176 18.75 -12.70 0.59
N HIS A 177 18.44 -11.68 1.40
CA HIS A 177 17.85 -11.83 2.73
C HIS A 177 16.36 -11.53 2.65
N GLU A 178 15.54 -12.23 3.43
CA GLU A 178 14.09 -12.11 3.36
C GLU A 178 13.43 -12.38 4.71
N ILE A 179 12.41 -11.59 5.02
CA ILE A 179 11.41 -11.90 6.04
C ILE A 179 10.11 -12.22 5.29
N ILE A 180 9.32 -13.17 5.78
CA ILE A 180 7.95 -13.41 5.30
C ILE A 180 6.99 -13.14 6.45
N ALA A 181 6.12 -12.13 6.35
CA ALA A 181 5.10 -11.88 7.37
C ALA A 181 3.87 -12.76 7.13
N LEU A 182 3.40 -13.43 8.17
CA LEU A 182 2.33 -14.43 8.13
C LEU A 182 1.04 -14.00 8.84
N HIS A 183 0.92 -12.72 9.22
CA HIS A 183 -0.18 -12.20 10.04
C HIS A 183 -1.57 -12.31 9.37
N ASN A 184 -1.62 -12.39 8.04
CA ASN A 184 -2.83 -12.67 7.27
C ASN A 184 -2.80 -14.03 6.53
N ALA A 185 -1.73 -14.83 6.68
CA ALA A 185 -1.42 -16.00 5.84
C ALA A 185 -2.41 -17.19 5.96
N ARG A 186 -3.43 -17.11 6.82
CA ARG A 186 -4.55 -18.07 6.82
C ARG A 186 -5.49 -17.91 5.60
N GLU A 187 -5.46 -16.73 4.96
CA GLU A 187 -6.27 -16.40 3.78
C GLU A 187 -5.43 -16.58 2.49
N ASP A 188 -6.07 -16.92 1.38
CA ASP A 188 -5.43 -16.94 0.06
C ASP A 188 -4.76 -15.57 -0.24
N ASN A 189 -3.46 -15.60 -0.54
CA ASN A 189 -2.61 -14.43 -0.76
C ASN A 189 -2.35 -13.54 0.48
N GLY A 190 -2.54 -14.06 1.69
CA GLY A 190 -2.30 -13.33 2.94
C GLY A 190 -0.84 -13.28 3.44
N ALA A 191 0.09 -14.03 2.83
CA ALA A 191 1.52 -13.96 3.15
C ALA A 191 2.22 -12.85 2.36
N GLN A 192 3.22 -12.23 2.99
CA GLN A 192 3.88 -11.02 2.50
C GLN A 192 5.40 -11.22 2.53
N ALA A 193 6.06 -11.19 1.36
CA ALA A 193 7.49 -11.43 1.26
C ALA A 193 8.27 -10.12 1.11
N TYR A 194 9.36 -9.98 1.87
CA TYR A 194 10.23 -8.80 1.89
C TYR A 194 11.67 -9.16 1.47
N PRO A 195 11.90 -9.58 0.22
CA PRO A 195 13.25 -9.83 -0.28
C PRO A 195 14.06 -8.53 -0.37
N GLN A 196 15.31 -8.60 0.10
CA GLN A 196 16.29 -7.52 0.04
C GLN A 196 17.62 -8.11 -0.45
N CYS A 197 18.19 -7.54 -1.51
CA CYS A 197 19.42 -8.05 -2.11
C CYS A 197 20.61 -7.11 -1.91
N ILE A 198 21.78 -7.69 -1.60
CA ILE A 198 23.06 -6.99 -1.58
C ILE A 198 24.11 -7.77 -2.36
N ASN A 199 25.06 -7.06 -2.97
CA ASN A 199 26.22 -7.63 -3.62
C ASN A 199 27.34 -7.90 -2.60
N LEU A 200 27.87 -9.12 -2.60
CA LEU A 200 29.03 -9.55 -1.83
C LEU A 200 30.16 -10.00 -2.75
N LYS A 201 31.39 -9.86 -2.25
CA LYS A 201 32.62 -10.45 -2.78
C LYS A 201 33.20 -11.33 -1.67
N VAL A 202 32.96 -12.63 -1.78
CA VAL A 202 33.45 -13.65 -0.83
C VAL A 202 34.92 -13.94 -1.13
N THR A 203 35.75 -13.93 -0.08
CA THR A 203 37.20 -14.11 -0.16
C THR A 203 37.67 -15.28 0.71
N GLY A 204 38.71 -15.99 0.27
CA GLY A 204 39.12 -17.26 0.89
C GLY A 204 38.11 -18.37 0.62
N GLY A 205 37.87 -19.23 1.61
CA GLY A 205 36.92 -20.33 1.52
C GLY A 205 37.50 -21.62 0.95
N GLY A 206 36.60 -22.52 0.54
CA GLY A 206 36.93 -23.82 -0.06
C GLY A 206 36.70 -23.84 -1.57
N ASP A 207 36.22 -24.97 -2.09
CA ASP A 207 35.85 -25.17 -3.50
C ASP A 207 34.37 -25.53 -3.69
N ALA A 208 33.55 -25.47 -2.64
CA ALA A 208 32.15 -25.84 -2.73
C ALA A 208 31.37 -24.86 -3.62
N THR A 209 30.58 -25.44 -4.53
CA THR A 209 29.72 -24.72 -5.48
C THR A 209 28.30 -25.27 -5.39
N PRO A 210 27.53 -24.85 -4.35
CA PRO A 210 26.19 -25.39 -4.11
C PRO A 210 25.25 -25.05 -5.26
N LYS A 211 24.39 -26.00 -5.63
CA LYS A 211 23.40 -25.79 -6.69
C LYS A 211 22.21 -25.02 -6.12
N GLY A 212 21.94 -23.86 -6.71
CA GLY A 212 20.74 -23.08 -6.43
C GLY A 212 19.55 -23.47 -7.30
N ILE A 213 18.45 -22.74 -7.12
CA ILE A 213 17.31 -22.67 -8.06
C ILE A 213 16.89 -21.20 -8.25
N PRO A 214 16.21 -20.83 -9.35
CA PRO A 214 15.67 -19.49 -9.51
C PRO A 214 14.69 -19.13 -8.40
N ALA A 215 14.73 -17.89 -7.88
CA ALA A 215 13.85 -17.45 -6.80
C ALA A 215 12.34 -17.51 -7.19
N THR A 216 12.02 -17.45 -8.48
CA THR A 216 10.67 -17.67 -9.04
C THR A 216 10.15 -19.10 -8.92
N GLN A 217 10.95 -20.02 -8.35
CA GLN A 217 10.59 -21.40 -8.06
C GLN A 217 10.69 -21.72 -6.54
N PHE A 218 10.93 -20.71 -5.70
CA PHE A 218 11.01 -20.92 -4.24
C PHE A 218 9.66 -21.28 -3.62
N TYR A 219 8.60 -20.58 -4.03
CA TYR A 219 7.35 -20.52 -3.29
C TYR A 219 6.15 -20.76 -4.21
N THR A 220 5.20 -21.58 -3.76
CA THR A 220 3.83 -21.61 -4.31
C THR A 220 2.86 -20.94 -3.33
N PRO A 221 1.76 -20.33 -3.82
CA PRO A 221 0.72 -19.77 -2.94
C PRO A 221 0.06 -20.78 -1.98
N THR A 222 0.27 -22.09 -2.22
CA THR A 222 -0.31 -23.20 -1.46
C THR A 222 0.70 -23.97 -0.60
N ASP A 223 1.95 -23.49 -0.49
CA ASP A 223 2.95 -24.14 0.35
C ASP A 223 2.54 -24.07 1.84
N PRO A 224 2.82 -25.11 2.65
CA PRO A 224 2.45 -25.14 4.08
C PRO A 224 3.20 -24.11 4.95
N GLY A 225 4.20 -23.42 4.39
CA GLY A 225 4.86 -22.26 5.00
C GLY A 225 4.31 -20.90 4.56
N ILE A 226 3.43 -20.87 3.55
CA ILE A 226 2.90 -19.67 2.87
C ILE A 226 1.40 -19.53 3.11
N LEU A 227 0.62 -20.61 3.01
CA LEU A 227 -0.80 -20.64 3.38
C LEU A 227 -0.94 -21.36 4.72
N VAL A 228 -0.97 -20.59 5.82
CA VAL A 228 -0.81 -21.08 7.20
C VAL A 228 -1.51 -20.18 8.21
N ASP A 229 -2.31 -20.77 9.09
CA ASP A 229 -2.90 -20.07 10.24
C ASP A 229 -1.99 -20.15 11.47
N ILE A 230 -1.17 -19.12 11.66
CA ILE A 230 -0.27 -19.00 12.82
C ILE A 230 -1.02 -18.84 14.15
N PHE A 231 -2.29 -18.42 14.14
CA PHE A 231 -3.06 -18.15 15.35
C PHE A 231 -3.74 -19.40 15.91
N ASN A 232 -3.92 -20.45 15.10
CA ASN A 232 -4.61 -21.69 15.50
C ASN A 232 -3.66 -22.74 16.10
N ASN A 233 -2.86 -22.34 17.10
CA ASN A 233 -1.96 -23.22 17.88
C ASN A 233 -1.04 -24.11 17.02
N LEU A 234 -0.28 -23.49 16.11
CA LEU A 234 0.56 -24.17 15.13
C LEU A 234 1.61 -25.11 15.78
N VAL A 235 1.44 -26.42 15.57
CA VAL A 235 2.30 -27.46 16.20
C VAL A 235 3.69 -27.53 15.56
N THR A 236 3.77 -27.31 14.24
CA THR A 236 5.00 -27.31 13.44
C THR A 236 4.87 -26.31 12.31
N TYR A 237 5.93 -25.56 12.02
CA TYR A 237 6.03 -24.73 10.82
C TYR A 237 7.00 -25.36 9.82
N VAL A 238 6.64 -25.37 8.54
CA VAL A 238 7.52 -25.78 7.45
C VAL A 238 8.07 -24.52 6.81
N ILE A 239 9.38 -24.29 6.91
CA ILE A 239 10.01 -23.12 6.28
C ILE A 239 9.98 -23.31 4.76
N PRO A 240 9.48 -22.34 3.98
CA PRO A 240 9.31 -22.50 2.52
C PRO A 240 10.65 -22.33 1.78
N GLY A 241 10.64 -22.54 0.46
CA GLY A 241 11.84 -22.43 -0.38
C GLY A 241 12.64 -23.74 -0.50
N PRO A 242 13.79 -23.72 -1.20
CA PRO A 242 14.67 -24.88 -1.33
C PRO A 242 15.23 -25.34 0.03
N ALA A 243 15.77 -26.57 0.05
CA ALA A 243 16.46 -27.11 1.22
C ALA A 243 17.68 -26.25 1.62
N LEU A 244 17.99 -26.24 2.93
CA LEU A 244 19.18 -25.63 3.48
C LEU A 244 20.46 -26.27 2.93
N TYR A 245 21.50 -25.47 2.71
CA TYR A 245 22.83 -25.96 2.35
C TYR A 245 23.54 -26.54 3.58
N GLU A 246 23.69 -27.87 3.59
CA GLU A 246 24.46 -28.66 4.56
C GLU A 246 25.98 -28.43 4.38
N GLY A 247 26.44 -27.20 4.61
CA GLY A 247 27.85 -26.82 4.67
C GLY A 247 28.52 -27.19 5.98
N SER A 248 29.85 -27.16 6.01
CA SER A 248 30.69 -27.62 7.12
C SER A 248 30.49 -26.89 8.47
N ASP A 249 29.97 -25.66 8.45
CA ASP A 249 29.62 -24.85 9.63
C ASP A 249 28.11 -24.58 9.76
N ALA A 250 27.25 -25.30 9.01
CA ALA A 250 25.80 -25.06 8.96
C ALA A 250 25.07 -25.51 10.25
N ALA A 251 25.06 -24.65 11.27
CA ALA A 251 24.27 -24.85 12.48
C ALA A 251 22.80 -24.43 12.24
N PRO A 252 21.81 -25.35 12.28
CA PRO A 252 20.41 -24.98 12.08
C PRO A 252 19.88 -24.14 13.25
N THR A 253 19.49 -22.89 12.96
CA THR A 253 18.97 -21.92 13.94
C THR A 253 17.48 -22.08 14.27
N SER A 254 16.87 -23.23 13.95
CA SER A 254 15.50 -23.56 14.33
C SER A 254 15.35 -24.99 14.84
N ILE A 255 14.38 -25.20 15.74
CA ILE A 255 14.00 -26.53 16.21
C ILE A 255 13.04 -27.15 15.18
N ALA A 256 13.61 -27.71 14.11
CA ALA A 256 12.88 -28.63 13.26
C ALA A 256 12.57 -29.90 14.06
N VAL A 257 11.40 -29.97 14.70
CA VAL A 257 10.93 -31.18 15.39
C VAL A 257 10.69 -32.25 14.33
N PRO A 258 11.48 -33.35 14.29
CA PRO A 258 11.35 -34.33 13.24
C PRO A 258 10.05 -35.12 13.38
N PRO A 259 9.44 -35.60 12.27
CA PRO A 259 8.29 -36.50 12.35
C PRO A 259 8.72 -37.78 13.06
N THR A 260 8.21 -38.00 14.28
CA THR A 260 8.54 -39.17 15.10
C THR A 260 8.21 -40.45 14.33
N GLY A 261 9.25 -41.26 14.08
CA GLY A 261 9.22 -42.26 13.01
C GLY A 261 8.13 -43.32 13.13
N ALA A 262 7.63 -43.76 11.97
CA ALA A 262 6.73 -44.89 11.84
C ALA A 262 7.43 -46.21 12.22
N SER A 263 7.50 -46.50 13.52
CA SER A 263 7.98 -47.79 14.03
C SER A 263 7.03 -48.91 13.64
N SER A 264 7.56 -50.06 13.22
CA SER A 264 6.80 -51.11 12.56
C SER A 264 6.06 -52.04 13.52
N THR A 265 4.71 -51.96 13.52
CA THR A 265 3.84 -53.02 14.05
C THR A 265 2.70 -53.29 13.06
N ALA A 266 2.74 -54.45 12.39
CA ALA A 266 1.68 -54.89 11.48
C ALA A 266 0.57 -55.61 12.23
N LEU A 267 -0.71 -55.32 11.91
CA LEU A 267 -1.87 -56.08 12.42
C LEU A 267 -3.07 -56.07 11.44
N SER A 268 -3.28 -57.22 10.81
CA SER A 268 -4.51 -57.80 10.23
C SER A 268 -5.66 -56.92 9.64
N SER A 269 -5.69 -56.87 8.31
CA SER A 269 -6.83 -57.27 7.44
C SER A 269 -8.29 -56.77 7.67
N SER A 270 -8.73 -55.88 6.75
CA SER A 270 -9.98 -56.01 5.94
C SER A 270 -11.38 -55.80 6.59
N PRO A 271 -12.44 -55.52 5.78
CA PRO A 271 -12.47 -55.17 4.34
C PRO A 271 -13.04 -53.77 4.05
N ALA A 272 -12.87 -53.30 2.80
CA ALA A 272 -13.50 -52.08 2.29
C ALA A 272 -14.92 -52.33 1.73
N TRP A 273 -15.69 -51.26 1.55
CA TRP A 273 -16.91 -51.23 0.72
C TRP A 273 -16.66 -50.42 -0.55
N THR A 274 -17.20 -50.90 -1.68
CA THR A 274 -16.83 -50.43 -3.02
C THR A 274 -18.03 -49.98 -3.83
N THR A 275 -18.04 -48.73 -4.29
CA THR A 275 -18.85 -48.23 -5.41
C THR A 275 -18.07 -47.09 -6.08
N SER A 276 -17.36 -47.23 -7.21
CA SER A 276 -17.70 -47.75 -8.56
C SER A 276 -18.34 -46.70 -9.48
N TYR A 277 -17.87 -46.69 -10.74
CA TYR A 277 -18.16 -45.77 -11.86
C TYR A 277 -17.39 -44.43 -11.89
N ALA A 278 -16.90 -43.94 -13.02
CA ALA A 278 -16.39 -44.58 -14.26
C ALA A 278 -15.77 -43.47 -15.15
N ALA A 279 -14.53 -43.63 -15.62
CA ALA A 279 -13.94 -42.69 -16.56
C ALA A 279 -14.17 -43.13 -18.03
N PRO A 280 -14.61 -42.24 -18.94
CA PRO A 280 -14.46 -42.46 -20.38
C PRO A 280 -13.01 -42.21 -20.82
N GLN A 281 -12.57 -42.91 -21.87
CA GLN A 281 -11.21 -42.82 -22.42
C GLN A 281 -11.04 -41.64 -23.38
N GLY A 282 -9.79 -41.21 -23.58
CA GLY A 282 -9.46 -40.10 -24.47
C GLY A 282 -9.17 -40.48 -25.93
N CYS A 283 -9.29 -39.47 -26.78
CA CYS A 283 -8.71 -39.33 -28.13
C CYS A 283 -8.29 -37.85 -28.25
N GLY A 284 -7.32 -37.45 -29.07
CA GLY A 284 -6.43 -38.18 -29.97
C GLY A 284 -5.71 -37.14 -30.85
N TYR A 285 -4.37 -37.11 -30.83
CA TYR A 285 -3.60 -35.99 -31.40
C TYR A 285 -3.52 -36.06 -32.94
N VAL A 286 -3.85 -34.97 -33.65
CA VAL A 286 -3.72 -34.88 -35.12
C VAL A 286 -3.22 -33.48 -35.53
N PRO A 287 -2.03 -33.34 -36.15
CA PRO A 287 -1.49 -32.06 -36.59
C PRO A 287 -1.64 -31.81 -38.11
N TYR A 288 -2.34 -30.73 -38.48
CA TYR A 288 -2.37 -30.10 -39.81
C TYR A 288 -2.99 -28.71 -39.67
N GLY A 289 -2.68 -27.66 -40.43
CA GLY A 289 -1.66 -27.45 -41.47
C GLY A 289 -1.78 -25.98 -41.96
N SER A 290 -0.69 -25.38 -42.46
CA SER A 290 -0.60 -23.93 -42.69
C SER A 290 -1.37 -23.42 -43.93
N SER A 291 -2.11 -22.29 -43.81
CA SER A 291 -2.22 -21.27 -44.87
C SER A 291 -2.86 -19.96 -44.38
N SER A 292 -2.56 -18.87 -45.11
CA SER A 292 -3.32 -17.62 -45.24
C SER A 292 -3.25 -16.59 -44.11
N GLN A 293 -2.54 -15.50 -44.41
CA GLN A 293 -2.45 -14.27 -43.60
C GLN A 293 -3.72 -13.43 -43.68
N ILE A 294 -4.05 -12.70 -42.61
CA ILE A 294 -4.83 -11.45 -42.67
C ILE A 294 -4.10 -10.40 -41.83
N THR A 295 -3.67 -9.32 -42.49
CA THR A 295 -2.87 -8.23 -41.89
C THR A 295 -3.78 -7.09 -41.41
N PRO A 296 -3.65 -6.60 -40.17
CA PRO A 296 -4.19 -5.30 -39.77
C PRO A 296 -3.30 -4.17 -40.32
N THR A 297 -3.88 -3.24 -41.09
CA THR A 297 -3.16 -2.12 -41.69
C THR A 297 -2.71 -1.09 -40.64
N PRO A 298 -1.46 -0.62 -40.63
CA PRO A 298 -1.07 0.55 -39.84
C PRO A 298 -1.61 1.83 -40.49
N VAL A 299 -2.11 2.78 -39.68
CA VAL A 299 -2.40 4.14 -40.14
C VAL A 299 -1.10 4.93 -40.12
N ALA A 300 -0.65 5.41 -41.29
CA ALA A 300 0.52 6.26 -41.40
C ALA A 300 0.20 7.70 -40.97
N SER A 301 1.16 8.34 -40.30
CA SER A 301 1.28 9.79 -40.22
C SER A 301 2.58 10.16 -40.93
N ASP A 302 2.49 10.82 -42.09
CA ASP A 302 3.66 11.13 -42.90
C ASP A 302 4.62 12.09 -42.19
N ALA A 303 5.91 11.77 -42.24
CA ALA A 303 6.99 12.62 -41.79
C ALA A 303 7.77 13.12 -43.02
N GLU A 304 7.66 14.41 -43.33
CA GLU A 304 8.54 15.04 -44.33
C GLU A 304 9.76 15.66 -43.65
N GLN A 305 10.95 15.35 -44.16
CA GLN A 305 12.22 15.70 -43.55
C GLN A 305 12.55 17.19 -43.74
N ARG A 306 13.25 17.80 -42.78
CA ARG A 306 14.40 18.65 -43.13
C ARG A 306 15.51 18.65 -42.09
N ASP A 307 16.68 18.36 -42.62
CA ASP A 307 18.03 18.37 -42.04
C ASP A 307 18.45 19.75 -41.46
N GLY A 308 19.44 19.73 -40.56
CA GLY A 308 20.42 20.82 -40.51
C GLY A 308 20.65 21.57 -39.19
N THR A 309 21.78 21.22 -38.55
CA THR A 309 22.72 22.15 -37.87
C THR A 309 22.49 22.58 -36.41
N ILE A 310 23.60 22.63 -35.66
CA ILE A 310 23.76 23.14 -34.29
C ILE A 310 24.28 24.59 -34.32
N VAL A 311 23.78 25.49 -33.46
CA VAL A 311 24.56 26.64 -32.96
C VAL A 311 24.05 27.13 -31.60
N GLU A 312 24.96 27.67 -30.79
CA GLU A 312 24.71 28.38 -29.54
C GLU A 312 24.25 29.83 -29.78
N ALA A 313 23.65 30.48 -28.76
CA ALA A 313 23.51 31.94 -28.73
C ALA A 313 23.53 32.48 -27.28
N THR A 314 24.62 33.14 -26.91
CA THR A 314 24.88 33.76 -25.60
C THR A 314 24.18 35.13 -25.44
N LEU A 315 24.00 35.57 -24.19
CA LEU A 315 23.61 36.96 -23.83
C LEU A 315 24.67 38.01 -24.26
N ALA A 316 24.26 39.13 -24.88
CA ALA A 316 24.83 40.50 -24.69
C ALA A 316 24.25 41.57 -25.66
N GLY A 317 24.35 42.87 -25.29
CA GLY A 317 23.96 44.06 -26.09
C GLY A 317 22.93 44.96 -25.34
N VAL A 318 23.21 46.17 -24.80
CA VAL A 318 24.32 47.16 -24.93
C VAL A 318 24.32 47.83 -26.32
N ASP A 319 24.32 49.17 -26.53
CA ASP A 319 24.86 50.37 -25.82
C ASP A 319 23.81 51.52 -25.63
N THR A 320 23.81 52.40 -24.61
CA THR A 320 24.60 53.65 -24.29
C THR A 320 24.47 54.83 -25.30
N ALA A 321 24.55 56.13 -24.95
CA ALA A 321 24.81 56.91 -23.71
C ALA A 321 23.87 58.19 -23.69
N GLU A 322 23.99 59.32 -22.95
CA GLU A 322 24.93 59.91 -21.96
C GLU A 322 24.21 61.05 -21.14
N GLY A 323 24.91 61.93 -20.38
CA GLY A 323 24.40 63.22 -19.82
C GLY A 323 24.73 63.52 -18.34
N GLU A 324 25.21 64.73 -18.00
CA GLU A 324 25.86 65.06 -16.71
C GLU A 324 25.12 66.02 -15.71
N LYS A 325 25.44 65.81 -14.41
CA LYS A 325 25.66 66.78 -13.30
C LYS A 325 24.53 67.63 -12.65
N SER A 326 24.37 67.38 -11.34
CA SER A 326 24.49 68.33 -10.19
C SER A 326 23.45 69.46 -9.94
N ILE A 327 22.92 69.51 -8.70
CA ILE A 327 23.04 70.63 -7.71
C ILE A 327 22.22 70.27 -6.43
N ALA A 328 22.53 70.89 -5.28
CA ALA A 328 21.83 70.67 -4.00
C ALA A 328 21.36 71.98 -3.34
N GLY A 329 20.24 71.93 -2.57
CA GLY A 329 20.00 72.87 -1.47
C GLY A 329 18.55 73.36 -1.20
N LYS A 330 18.25 73.49 0.11
CA LYS A 330 17.23 74.32 0.81
C LYS A 330 15.76 73.82 1.02
N GLU A 331 15.55 73.53 2.30
CA GLU A 331 14.35 73.46 3.19
C GLU A 331 13.75 74.87 3.51
N PRO A 332 12.81 75.12 4.48
CA PRO A 332 11.94 74.30 5.37
C PRO A 332 10.46 74.86 5.43
N PRO A 333 9.64 74.96 6.54
CA PRO A 333 9.57 74.29 7.87
C PRO A 333 8.15 73.87 8.41
N ALA A 334 8.14 73.06 9.50
CA ALA A 334 7.14 72.99 10.62
C ALA A 334 5.68 72.50 10.32
N LEU A 335 4.84 72.06 11.28
CA LEU A 335 4.88 72.00 12.77
C LEU A 335 4.31 70.63 13.31
N ARG A 336 4.00 70.50 14.61
CA ARG A 336 3.76 69.22 15.36
C ARG A 336 2.62 69.37 16.40
N THR A 337 2.02 68.24 16.82
CA THR A 337 1.39 67.99 18.17
C THR A 337 -0.15 68.14 18.34
N THR A 338 -0.88 66.99 18.36
CA THR A 338 -2.07 66.57 19.19
C THR A 338 -3.29 67.51 19.44
N THR A 339 -4.54 67.12 19.76
CA THR A 339 -5.20 65.90 20.33
C THR A 339 -6.70 65.84 19.93
N GLN A 340 -7.31 64.65 19.78
CA GLN A 340 -8.47 64.13 20.57
C GLN A 340 -9.01 62.77 20.01
N PRO A 341 -9.85 62.00 20.74
CA PRO A 341 -9.97 60.54 20.55
C PRO A 341 -11.35 60.03 20.07
N ASP A 342 -11.94 60.64 19.03
CA ASP A 342 -13.29 60.27 18.56
C ASP A 342 -13.32 59.36 17.31
N ASP A 343 -12.16 59.08 16.70
CA ASP A 343 -12.04 58.45 15.37
C ASP A 343 -11.72 56.93 15.43
N LEU A 344 -12.57 56.17 16.13
CA LEU A 344 -12.45 54.71 16.27
C LEU A 344 -13.73 53.94 15.85
N SER A 345 -14.66 54.59 15.15
CA SER A 345 -15.96 54.02 14.77
C SER A 345 -16.08 53.49 13.33
N GLU A 346 -15.17 53.87 12.40
CA GLU A 346 -15.31 53.57 10.97
C GLU A 346 -14.25 52.58 10.43
N LEU A 347 -14.08 51.44 11.11
CA LEU A 347 -13.39 50.25 10.55
C LEU A 347 -14.27 48.99 10.59
N HIS A 348 -15.51 49.16 10.12
CA HIS A 348 -16.42 48.07 9.75
C HIS A 348 -16.68 48.11 8.23
N GLU A 349 -15.62 47.99 7.43
CA GLU A 349 -15.76 47.81 5.98
C GLU A 349 -16.25 46.38 5.70
N GLU A 350 -17.52 46.26 5.30
CA GLU A 350 -18.24 44.98 5.25
C GLU A 350 -18.02 44.25 3.92
N ASP A 351 -16.89 43.54 3.84
CA ASP A 351 -16.46 42.87 2.61
C ASP A 351 -17.51 41.87 2.07
N GLN A 352 -17.94 42.10 0.82
CA GLN A 352 -19.28 41.75 0.35
C GLN A 352 -19.33 40.41 -0.39
N TYR A 353 -19.68 39.32 0.30
CA TYR A 353 -19.96 38.03 -0.34
C TYR A 353 -21.43 37.91 -0.81
N PRO A 354 -21.73 37.46 -2.04
CA PRO A 354 -23.06 37.57 -2.66
C PRO A 354 -24.10 36.52 -2.20
N TRP A 355 -23.89 35.87 -1.05
CA TRP A 355 -24.83 34.92 -0.46
C TRP A 355 -24.96 35.17 1.05
N PRO A 356 -26.14 34.94 1.66
CA PRO A 356 -26.29 35.03 3.10
C PRO A 356 -25.34 34.04 3.78
N ARG A 357 -24.56 34.51 4.76
CA ARG A 357 -23.61 33.69 5.51
C ARG A 357 -24.39 32.54 6.17
N PRO A 358 -24.06 31.26 5.90
CA PRO A 358 -24.61 30.16 6.68
C PRO A 358 -24.28 30.38 8.15
N ARG A 359 -25.25 30.17 9.05
CA ARG A 359 -24.92 30.13 10.48
C ARG A 359 -24.01 28.94 10.73
N LEU A 360 -23.16 29.00 11.76
CA LEU A 360 -22.33 27.84 12.13
C LEU A 360 -23.18 26.61 12.46
N ASP A 361 -24.39 26.86 12.97
CA ASP A 361 -25.50 25.94 13.22
C ASP A 361 -26.16 25.38 11.94
N ASP A 362 -26.32 26.17 10.86
CA ASP A 362 -26.79 25.65 9.55
C ASP A 362 -25.66 24.94 8.77
N ALA A 363 -24.41 25.27 9.05
CA ALA A 363 -23.23 24.71 8.39
C ALA A 363 -22.83 23.31 8.91
N PHE A 364 -23.49 22.80 9.96
CA PHE A 364 -23.09 21.55 10.62
C PHE A 364 -24.05 20.36 10.44
N PRO A 365 -24.05 19.73 9.26
CA PRO A 365 -24.46 18.33 9.11
C PRO A 365 -23.35 17.47 8.50
N ASP A 366 -22.21 17.35 9.19
CA ASP A 366 -20.99 16.65 8.74
C ASP A 366 -21.15 15.12 8.58
N GLY A 367 -22.36 14.58 8.79
CA GLY A 367 -22.70 13.20 8.46
C GLY A 367 -22.41 12.80 7.00
N GLY A 368 -22.18 13.75 6.10
CA GLY A 368 -21.71 13.50 4.73
C GLY A 368 -20.36 12.79 4.66
N GLU A 369 -19.32 13.34 5.31
CA GLU A 369 -18.00 12.70 5.34
C GLU A 369 -18.01 11.44 6.22
N PHE A 370 -18.76 11.46 7.33
CA PHE A 370 -18.94 10.26 8.15
C PHE A 370 -19.49 9.07 7.35
N ARG A 371 -20.48 9.26 6.48
CA ARG A 371 -21.01 8.18 5.62
C ARG A 371 -19.98 7.67 4.62
N VAL A 372 -19.19 8.57 4.01
CA VAL A 372 -18.11 8.20 3.07
C VAL A 372 -17.02 7.38 3.76
N ALA A 373 -16.62 7.79 4.97
CA ALA A 373 -15.61 7.08 5.75
C ALA A 373 -16.14 5.76 6.34
N LEU A 374 -17.40 5.72 6.77
CA LEU A 374 -18.05 4.51 7.29
C LEU A 374 -18.20 3.44 6.21
N ASP A 375 -18.65 3.83 5.01
CA ASP A 375 -18.76 2.92 3.86
C ASP A 375 -17.40 2.36 3.40
N ASN A 376 -16.36 3.21 3.38
CA ASN A 376 -14.98 2.80 3.08
C ASN A 376 -14.39 1.83 4.11
N SER A 377 -14.80 1.90 5.38
CA SER A 377 -14.23 1.08 6.47
C SER A 377 -15.03 -0.19 6.75
N ILE A 378 -16.37 -0.15 6.65
CA ILE A 378 -17.25 -1.29 6.90
C ILE A 378 -17.09 -2.43 5.87
N ILE A 379 -16.78 -2.07 4.60
CA ILE A 379 -16.61 -3.02 3.49
C ILE A 379 -15.49 -4.04 3.76
N SER A 380 -14.43 -3.67 4.48
CA SER A 380 -13.28 -4.53 4.79
C SER A 380 -13.71 -5.89 5.38
N THR A 381 -14.56 -5.87 6.40
CA THR A 381 -15.09 -7.06 7.08
C THR A 381 -16.20 -7.78 6.30
N ALA A 382 -16.79 -7.13 5.30
CA ALA A 382 -17.90 -7.67 4.52
C ALA A 382 -17.45 -8.42 3.26
N ILE A 383 -16.28 -8.07 2.69
CA ILE A 383 -15.76 -8.66 1.44
C ILE A 383 -15.77 -10.21 1.44
N PRO A 384 -15.28 -10.94 2.47
CA PRO A 384 -15.27 -12.40 2.44
C PRO A 384 -16.69 -12.98 2.32
N VAL A 385 -17.62 -12.48 3.12
CA VAL A 385 -19.02 -12.96 3.15
C VAL A 385 -19.77 -12.60 1.87
N ILE A 386 -19.48 -11.43 1.27
CA ILE A 386 -20.02 -11.03 -0.04
C ILE A 386 -19.50 -11.96 -1.15
N THR A 387 -18.22 -12.33 -1.12
CA THR A 387 -17.61 -13.25 -2.10
C THR A 387 -18.25 -14.65 -2.03
N THR A 388 -18.60 -15.13 -0.83
CA THR A 388 -19.34 -16.39 -0.62
C THR A 388 -20.82 -16.29 -1.03
N ASP A 389 -21.55 -15.24 -0.61
CA ASP A 389 -22.99 -15.06 -0.88
C ASP A 389 -23.33 -14.90 -2.38
N PHE A 390 -22.35 -14.55 -3.21
CA PHE A 390 -22.49 -14.46 -4.66
C PHE A 390 -21.98 -15.68 -5.44
N ASP A 391 -21.58 -16.78 -4.78
CA ASP A 391 -21.03 -18.00 -5.39
C ASP A 391 -19.89 -17.74 -6.40
N SER A 392 -19.19 -16.60 -6.24
CA SER A 392 -18.22 -16.12 -7.24
C SER A 392 -16.95 -16.96 -7.36
N LEU A 393 -16.82 -17.99 -6.51
CA LEU A 393 -15.80 -19.04 -6.54
C LEU A 393 -16.19 -20.26 -7.41
N SER A 394 -17.47 -20.42 -7.80
CA SER A 394 -17.92 -21.57 -8.60
C SER A 394 -17.80 -21.37 -10.12
N ASP A 395 -17.69 -20.13 -10.59
CA ASP A 395 -17.60 -19.80 -12.04
C ASP A 395 -16.18 -20.08 -12.62
N VAL A 396 -15.29 -20.68 -11.83
CA VAL A 396 -13.93 -21.15 -12.19
C VAL A 396 -13.91 -22.06 -13.42
N GLY A 397 -15.05 -22.66 -13.79
CA GLY A 397 -15.19 -23.43 -15.02
C GLY A 397 -15.13 -22.64 -16.34
N LYS A 398 -15.23 -21.29 -16.33
CA LYS A 398 -15.31 -20.46 -17.56
C LYS A 398 -14.64 -19.08 -17.42
N LEU A 399 -13.30 -19.09 -17.52
CA LEU A 399 -12.38 -17.93 -17.38
C LEU A 399 -12.40 -17.28 -15.97
N PRO A 400 -11.30 -17.37 -15.20
CA PRO A 400 -11.24 -16.79 -13.86
C PRO A 400 -11.11 -15.26 -13.93
N VAL A 401 -12.16 -14.55 -13.51
CA VAL A 401 -12.09 -13.13 -13.16
C VAL A 401 -12.37 -13.00 -11.66
N TYR A 402 -11.30 -12.90 -10.86
CA TYR A 402 -11.39 -12.81 -9.41
C TYR A 402 -11.98 -11.44 -9.01
N ARG A 403 -13.27 -11.40 -8.63
CA ARG A 403 -14.02 -10.13 -8.46
C ARG A 403 -13.89 -9.50 -7.06
N GLY A 404 -13.44 -10.24 -6.05
CA GLY A 404 -13.28 -9.75 -4.67
C GLY A 404 -12.57 -8.39 -4.53
N PRO A 405 -11.36 -8.21 -5.10
CA PRO A 405 -10.64 -6.94 -5.01
C PRO A 405 -11.39 -5.73 -5.57
N TRP A 406 -12.22 -5.93 -6.61
CA TRP A 406 -12.97 -4.87 -7.27
C TRP A 406 -14.10 -4.29 -6.38
N TYR A 407 -14.48 -4.97 -5.28
CA TYR A 407 -15.48 -4.49 -4.32
C TYR A 407 -15.03 -3.26 -3.53
N GLY A 408 -13.74 -3.19 -3.19
CA GLY A 408 -13.12 -1.99 -2.62
C GLY A 408 -12.65 -1.04 -3.72
N SER A 409 -11.79 -1.54 -4.62
CA SER A 409 -11.01 -0.69 -5.53
C SER A 409 -11.84 0.14 -6.51
N VAL A 410 -13.02 -0.33 -6.95
CA VAL A 410 -13.86 0.45 -7.89
C VAL A 410 -14.48 1.69 -7.25
N TYR A 411 -14.83 1.61 -5.96
CA TYR A 411 -15.30 2.77 -5.22
C TYR A 411 -14.18 3.82 -5.11
N LEU A 412 -12.98 3.40 -4.68
CA LEU A 412 -11.84 4.30 -4.51
C LEU A 412 -11.38 4.90 -5.83
N LEU A 413 -11.35 4.10 -6.92
CA LEU A 413 -11.05 4.58 -8.27
C LEU A 413 -12.03 5.68 -8.71
N ALA A 414 -13.34 5.46 -8.54
CA ALA A 414 -14.35 6.48 -8.83
C ALA A 414 -14.21 7.71 -7.92
N GLN A 415 -13.94 7.52 -6.61
CA GLN A 415 -13.77 8.61 -5.64
C GLN A 415 -12.56 9.51 -6.00
N MET A 416 -11.45 8.92 -6.42
CA MET A 416 -10.23 9.68 -6.74
C MET A 416 -10.29 10.28 -8.14
N SER A 417 -10.74 9.53 -9.16
CA SER A 417 -10.78 10.04 -10.55
C SER A 417 -11.73 11.22 -10.75
N PHE A 418 -12.84 11.30 -10.00
CA PHE A 418 -13.84 12.36 -10.18
C PHE A 418 -13.72 13.53 -9.20
N GLN A 419 -12.81 13.47 -8.22
CA GLN A 419 -12.55 14.59 -7.29
C GLN A 419 -12.17 15.92 -8.00
N PRO A 420 -11.31 15.94 -9.04
CA PRO A 420 -11.02 17.16 -9.79
C PRO A 420 -12.26 17.71 -10.51
N THR A 421 -13.10 16.82 -11.05
CA THR A 421 -14.35 17.16 -11.75
C THR A 421 -15.36 17.81 -10.80
N PHE A 422 -15.55 17.25 -9.59
CA PHE A 422 -16.38 17.89 -8.56
C PHE A 422 -15.75 19.19 -8.04
N GLY A 423 -14.43 19.26 -7.90
CA GLY A 423 -13.72 20.49 -7.57
C GLY A 423 -14.03 21.64 -8.56
N LYS A 424 -14.10 21.35 -9.86
CA LYS A 424 -14.59 22.29 -10.88
C LYS A 424 -16.08 22.55 -10.78
N ALA A 425 -16.92 21.53 -10.56
CA ALA A 425 -18.37 21.69 -10.45
C ALA A 425 -18.76 22.67 -9.33
N TYR A 426 -18.10 22.60 -8.17
CA TYR A 426 -18.29 23.54 -7.06
C TYR A 426 -17.86 25.00 -7.35
N THR A 427 -17.13 25.26 -8.46
CA THR A 427 -16.81 26.63 -8.90
C THR A 427 -17.79 27.22 -9.91
N PHE A 428 -18.64 26.40 -10.55
CA PHE A 428 -19.60 26.83 -11.57
C PHE A 428 -21.06 26.68 -11.16
N PHE A 429 -21.37 25.80 -10.19
CA PHE A 429 -22.72 25.51 -9.74
C PHE A 429 -22.92 25.81 -8.25
N ASN A 430 -24.18 26.02 -7.85
CA ASN A 430 -24.55 26.27 -6.47
C ASN A 430 -24.12 25.14 -5.53
N LEU A 431 -23.19 25.43 -4.62
CA LEU A 431 -22.62 24.51 -3.62
C LEU A 431 -23.66 23.60 -2.95
N LYS A 432 -24.77 24.17 -2.47
CA LYS A 432 -25.88 23.45 -1.83
C LYS A 432 -26.49 22.36 -2.72
N TRP A 433 -26.69 22.65 -4.01
CA TRP A 433 -27.33 21.74 -4.94
C TRP A 433 -26.37 20.67 -5.46
N VAL A 434 -25.09 21.00 -5.66
CA VAL A 434 -24.04 19.99 -5.97
C VAL A 434 -23.89 19.04 -4.79
N TRP A 435 -23.81 19.55 -3.55
CA TRP A 435 -23.70 18.74 -2.33
C TRP A 435 -24.86 17.73 -2.18
N LEU A 436 -26.10 18.22 -2.30
CA LEU A 436 -27.30 17.37 -2.22
C LEU A 436 -27.37 16.38 -3.39
N GLY A 437 -26.91 16.75 -4.59
CA GLY A 437 -26.81 15.86 -5.74
C GLY A 437 -25.79 14.73 -5.54
N SER A 438 -24.60 15.04 -5.03
CA SER A 438 -23.58 14.04 -4.66
C SER A 438 -24.05 13.12 -3.54
N GLY A 439 -24.80 13.65 -2.57
CA GLY A 439 -25.50 12.85 -1.55
C GLY A 439 -26.50 11.86 -2.17
N LEU A 440 -27.43 12.34 -3.00
CA LEU A 440 -28.39 11.48 -3.71
C LEU A 440 -27.72 10.40 -4.57
N LEU A 441 -26.57 10.71 -5.18
CA LEU A 441 -25.81 9.76 -5.98
C LEU A 441 -25.11 8.69 -5.13
N PHE A 442 -24.55 9.08 -3.98
CA PHE A 442 -23.98 8.16 -2.99
C PHE A 442 -25.04 7.21 -2.40
N GLU A 443 -26.22 7.75 -2.08
CA GLU A 443 -27.36 6.95 -1.61
C GLU A 443 -27.89 6.00 -2.70
N ALA A 444 -27.96 6.44 -3.97
CA ALA A 444 -28.33 5.57 -5.09
C ALA A 444 -27.34 4.41 -5.27
N GLY A 445 -26.03 4.66 -5.16
CA GLY A 445 -25.01 3.62 -5.14
C GLY A 445 -25.16 2.65 -3.96
N SER A 446 -25.48 3.18 -2.77
CA SER A 446 -25.76 2.38 -1.57
C SER A 446 -26.99 1.47 -1.74
N VAL A 447 -28.09 1.96 -2.35
CA VAL A 447 -29.26 1.13 -2.70
C VAL A 447 -28.87 0.00 -3.66
N ILE A 448 -28.08 0.29 -4.70
CA ILE A 448 -27.64 -0.73 -5.66
C ILE A 448 -26.76 -1.80 -4.98
N CYS A 449 -25.86 -1.39 -4.08
CA CYS A 449 -25.07 -2.33 -3.27
C CYS A 449 -25.95 -3.19 -2.35
N ALA A 450 -26.92 -2.57 -1.66
CA ALA A 450 -27.82 -3.25 -0.73
C ALA A 450 -28.78 -4.24 -1.43
N ALA A 451 -29.23 -3.92 -2.64
CA ALA A 451 -30.15 -4.71 -3.43
C ALA A 451 -29.47 -5.65 -4.44
N ALA A 452 -28.12 -5.70 -4.48
CA ALA A 452 -27.39 -6.46 -5.48
C ALA A 452 -27.70 -7.97 -5.43
N PRO A 453 -28.16 -8.57 -6.55
CA PRO A 453 -28.39 -10.01 -6.66
C PRO A 453 -27.15 -10.77 -7.15
N ASN A 454 -26.10 -10.08 -7.62
CA ASN A 454 -24.87 -10.67 -8.11
C ASN A 454 -23.69 -9.70 -8.03
N SER A 455 -22.48 -10.26 -8.11
CA SER A 455 -21.22 -9.51 -8.04
C SER A 455 -21.08 -8.38 -9.09
N PRO A 456 -21.44 -8.54 -10.38
CA PRO A 456 -21.40 -7.43 -11.35
C PRO A 456 -22.26 -6.23 -10.97
N VAL A 457 -23.50 -6.44 -10.50
CA VAL A 457 -24.39 -5.35 -10.06
C VAL A 457 -23.85 -4.69 -8.80
N PHE A 458 -23.27 -5.47 -7.88
CA PHE A 458 -22.63 -4.93 -6.69
C PHE A 458 -21.46 -3.99 -7.03
N ILE A 459 -20.56 -4.40 -7.95
CA ILE A 459 -19.45 -3.57 -8.43
C ILE A 459 -19.96 -2.27 -9.08
N ALA A 460 -21.03 -2.35 -9.89
CA ALA A 460 -21.65 -1.15 -10.46
C ALA A 460 -22.21 -0.20 -9.38
N GLY A 461 -22.80 -0.74 -8.31
CA GLY A 461 -23.21 0.03 -7.13
C GLY A 461 -22.03 0.73 -6.44
N ARG A 462 -20.90 0.03 -6.24
CA ARG A 462 -19.67 0.59 -5.67
C ARG A 462 -19.12 1.75 -6.52
N ALA A 463 -19.19 1.64 -7.85
CA ALA A 463 -18.78 2.73 -8.76
C ALA A 463 -19.66 3.99 -8.60
N VAL A 464 -20.99 3.82 -8.55
CA VAL A 464 -21.95 4.92 -8.36
C VAL A 464 -21.79 5.56 -6.98
N ALA A 465 -21.58 4.75 -5.93
CA ALA A 465 -21.32 5.23 -4.58
C ALA A 465 -20.01 6.04 -4.51
N GLY A 466 -18.92 5.53 -5.09
CA GLY A 466 -17.62 6.23 -5.16
C GLY A 466 -17.69 7.56 -5.94
N LEU A 467 -18.50 7.62 -7.00
CA LEU A 467 -18.76 8.87 -7.73
C LEU A 467 -19.52 9.90 -6.88
N GLY A 468 -20.48 9.47 -6.05
CA GLY A 468 -21.11 10.34 -5.05
C GLY A 468 -20.12 10.80 -3.97
N ALA A 469 -19.29 9.87 -3.48
CA ALA A 469 -18.26 10.13 -2.47
C ALA A 469 -17.18 11.12 -2.95
N ALA A 470 -16.83 11.15 -4.25
CA ALA A 470 -15.93 12.16 -4.82
C ALA A 470 -16.45 13.59 -4.58
N GLY A 471 -17.76 13.80 -4.73
CA GLY A 471 -18.41 15.09 -4.53
C GLY A 471 -18.58 15.44 -3.05
N LEU A 472 -18.89 14.47 -2.19
CA LEU A 472 -18.99 14.67 -0.74
C LEU A 472 -17.61 15.00 -0.12
N PHE A 473 -16.57 14.26 -0.46
CA PHE A 473 -15.22 14.52 0.04
C PHE A 473 -14.71 15.91 -0.38
N ARG A 474 -14.87 16.28 -1.67
CA ARG A 474 -14.39 17.57 -2.17
C ARG A 474 -15.24 18.75 -1.67
N GLY A 475 -16.54 18.55 -1.46
CA GLY A 475 -17.43 19.58 -0.94
C GLY A 475 -17.16 19.90 0.54
N ALA A 476 -16.84 18.91 1.38
CA ALA A 476 -16.53 19.12 2.80
C ALA A 476 -15.30 20.04 2.97
N ILE A 477 -14.25 19.77 2.19
CA ILE A 477 -13.04 20.61 2.13
C ILE A 477 -13.39 22.04 1.69
N ILE A 478 -14.21 22.23 0.66
CA ILE A 478 -14.62 23.56 0.19
C ILE A 478 -15.48 24.29 1.23
N MET A 479 -16.42 23.61 1.89
CA MET A 479 -17.22 24.20 2.98
C MET A 479 -16.34 24.67 4.16
N SER A 480 -15.34 23.87 4.56
CA SER A 480 -14.39 24.24 5.61
C SER A 480 -13.58 25.51 5.27
N GLN A 481 -13.40 25.81 3.98
CA GLN A 481 -12.66 26.97 3.47
C GLN A 481 -13.51 28.24 3.32
N ILE A 482 -14.85 28.13 3.27
CA ILE A 482 -15.74 29.30 3.21
C ILE A 482 -15.72 30.09 4.53
N VAL A 483 -15.47 29.41 5.65
CA VAL A 483 -15.42 30.04 6.98
C VAL A 483 -14.11 30.82 7.17
N GLU A 484 -14.15 31.83 8.05
CA GLU A 484 -13.03 32.69 8.46
C GLU A 484 -11.71 31.93 8.65
N MET A 485 -10.61 32.50 8.14
CA MET A 485 -9.24 31.93 8.18
C MET A 485 -8.84 31.29 9.52
N ARG A 486 -9.23 31.90 10.65
CA ARG A 486 -8.91 31.43 12.01
C ARG A 486 -9.65 30.13 12.41
N LYS A 487 -10.80 29.83 11.80
CA LYS A 487 -11.65 28.65 12.08
C LYS A 487 -11.41 27.50 11.11
N ARG A 488 -10.84 27.75 9.91
CA ARG A 488 -10.56 26.72 8.89
C ARG A 488 -9.80 25.49 9.42
N PRO A 489 -8.72 25.62 10.25
CA PRO A 489 -8.00 24.46 10.77
C PRO A 489 -8.84 23.57 11.69
N LEU A 490 -9.77 24.16 12.45
CA LEU A 490 -10.69 23.41 13.31
C LEU A 490 -11.70 22.64 12.48
N LEU A 491 -12.27 23.25 11.43
CA LEU A 491 -13.25 22.58 10.56
C LEU A 491 -12.62 21.47 9.73
N LEU A 492 -11.43 21.72 9.14
CA LEU A 492 -10.65 20.66 8.48
C LEU A 492 -10.30 19.53 9.45
N GLY A 493 -9.94 19.86 10.69
CA GLY A 493 -9.65 18.87 11.74
C GLY A 493 -10.86 18.04 12.15
N ILE A 494 -12.08 18.59 12.14
CA ILE A 494 -13.29 17.81 12.42
C ILE A 494 -13.60 16.87 11.24
N VAL A 495 -13.57 17.38 10.00
CA VAL A 495 -13.79 16.58 8.78
C VAL A 495 -12.80 15.41 8.70
N THR A 496 -11.51 15.60 9.00
CA THR A 496 -10.54 14.49 9.03
C THR A 496 -10.71 13.58 10.25
N SER A 497 -11.11 14.12 11.42
CA SER A 497 -11.37 13.29 12.61
C SER A 497 -12.52 12.30 12.40
N MET A 498 -13.51 12.62 11.57
CA MET A 498 -14.59 11.70 11.21
C MET A 498 -14.07 10.43 10.55
N TYR A 499 -13.02 10.52 9.73
CA TYR A 499 -12.40 9.35 9.11
C TYR A 499 -11.74 8.43 10.15
N GLY A 500 -11.14 9.00 11.20
CA GLY A 500 -10.58 8.27 12.34
C GLY A 500 -11.62 7.68 13.30
N VAL A 501 -12.81 8.29 13.42
CA VAL A 501 -13.93 7.68 14.17
C VAL A 501 -14.54 6.54 13.35
N ALA A 502 -14.74 6.75 12.06
CA ALA A 502 -15.31 5.75 11.17
C ALA A 502 -14.41 4.51 11.02
N SER A 503 -13.08 4.66 10.95
CA SER A 503 -12.17 3.50 10.83
C SER A 503 -12.23 2.53 12.02
N VAL A 504 -12.62 2.99 13.21
CA VAL A 504 -12.86 2.15 14.40
C VAL A 504 -14.28 1.58 14.41
N VAL A 505 -15.28 2.39 14.06
CA VAL A 505 -16.70 2.00 14.10
C VAL A 505 -17.09 1.08 12.95
N GLY A 506 -16.53 1.28 11.75
CA GLY A 506 -16.85 0.55 10.52
C GLY A 506 -16.63 -0.95 10.63
N PRO A 507 -15.40 -1.44 10.91
CA PRO A 507 -15.14 -2.87 11.06
C PRO A 507 -15.96 -3.49 12.19
N SER A 508 -16.16 -2.75 13.29
CA SER A 508 -16.97 -3.17 14.43
C SER A 508 -18.44 -3.40 14.06
N LEU A 509 -19.05 -2.49 13.30
CA LEU A 509 -20.43 -2.64 12.81
C LEU A 509 -20.53 -3.70 11.70
N GLY A 510 -19.54 -3.75 10.80
CA GLY A 510 -19.51 -4.71 9.70
C GLY A 510 -19.46 -6.16 10.20
N GLY A 511 -18.62 -6.47 11.18
CA GLY A 511 -18.59 -7.77 11.85
C GLY A 511 -19.93 -8.14 12.51
N ILE A 512 -20.62 -7.16 13.13
CA ILE A 512 -21.96 -7.38 13.69
C ILE A 512 -22.99 -7.69 12.59
N PHE A 513 -22.89 -7.04 11.43
CA PHE A 513 -23.80 -7.23 10.28
C PHE A 513 -23.40 -8.39 9.34
N THR A 514 -22.25 -9.03 9.52
CA THR A 514 -21.90 -10.26 8.79
C THR A 514 -22.24 -11.51 9.59
N HIS A 515 -22.07 -11.50 10.92
CA HIS A 515 -22.35 -12.65 11.78
C HIS A 515 -23.81 -12.74 12.29
N SER A 516 -24.63 -11.70 12.09
CA SER A 516 -26.02 -11.69 12.58
C SER A 516 -27.00 -12.39 11.63
N ALA A 517 -27.56 -13.54 12.04
CA ALA A 517 -28.57 -14.29 11.27
C ALA A 517 -29.92 -13.56 10.98
N ARG A 518 -30.04 -12.28 11.34
CA ARG A 518 -31.18 -11.38 11.02
C ARG A 518 -30.79 -10.08 10.32
N LEU A 519 -29.51 -9.71 10.37
CA LEU A 519 -28.94 -8.51 9.76
C LEU A 519 -27.83 -9.03 8.85
N THR A 520 -28.12 -9.20 7.56
CA THR A 520 -27.14 -9.67 6.59
C THR A 520 -26.18 -8.57 6.16
N TRP A 521 -25.08 -8.91 5.48
CA TRP A 521 -24.08 -7.96 4.99
C TRP A 521 -24.68 -6.77 4.20
N ARG A 522 -25.84 -6.97 3.56
CA ARG A 522 -26.59 -5.92 2.84
C ARG A 522 -26.97 -4.73 3.75
N PHE A 523 -27.06 -4.94 5.07
CA PHE A 523 -27.36 -3.89 6.04
C PHE A 523 -26.23 -2.86 6.19
N CYS A 524 -24.98 -3.22 5.85
CA CYS A 524 -23.84 -2.29 5.78
C CYS A 524 -24.09 -1.10 4.82
N PHE A 525 -24.99 -1.25 3.85
CA PHE A 525 -25.37 -0.19 2.90
C PHE A 525 -26.74 0.45 3.22
N TRP A 526 -27.63 -0.29 3.90
CA TRP A 526 -28.92 0.27 4.36
C TRP A 526 -28.75 1.32 5.48
N ILE A 527 -27.65 1.27 6.25
CA ILE A 527 -27.39 2.25 7.32
C ILE A 527 -27.16 3.67 6.77
N ASN A 528 -26.50 3.82 5.61
CA ASN A 528 -26.24 5.12 4.97
C ASN A 528 -27.53 5.92 4.71
N LEU A 529 -28.53 5.23 4.15
CA LEU A 529 -29.82 5.78 3.71
C LEU A 529 -30.65 6.34 4.86
N ARG A 530 -30.46 5.84 6.08
CA ARG A 530 -31.18 6.30 7.27
C ARG A 530 -30.84 7.75 7.60
N GLU A 531 -29.55 8.08 7.59
CA GLU A 531 -29.05 9.39 7.98
C GLU A 531 -29.36 10.47 6.94
N PHE A 532 -29.25 10.15 5.64
CA PHE A 532 -29.61 11.10 4.58
C PHE A 532 -31.12 11.40 4.54
N SER A 533 -31.96 10.44 4.92
CA SER A 533 -33.41 10.66 5.05
C SER A 533 -33.74 11.69 6.14
N TYR A 534 -33.05 11.66 7.28
CA TYR A 534 -33.17 12.69 8.32
C TYR A 534 -32.63 14.05 7.85
N LEU A 535 -31.51 14.06 7.13
CA LEU A 535 -30.91 15.28 6.58
C LEU A 535 -31.89 16.05 5.68
N LEU A 536 -32.53 15.36 4.73
CA LEU A 536 -33.50 15.98 3.82
C LEU A 536 -34.71 16.57 4.55
N VAL A 537 -35.20 15.90 5.60
CA VAL A 537 -36.32 16.40 6.42
C VAL A 537 -35.93 17.68 7.17
N ASN A 538 -34.74 17.72 7.78
CA ASN A 538 -34.27 18.89 8.52
C ASN A 538 -33.97 20.07 7.59
N VAL A 539 -33.32 19.86 6.44
CA VAL A 539 -33.06 20.90 5.44
C VAL A 539 -34.38 21.48 4.91
N ARG A 540 -35.39 20.63 4.65
CA ARG A 540 -36.72 21.07 4.23
C ARG A 540 -37.45 21.85 5.34
N HIS A 541 -37.27 21.49 6.60
CA HIS A 541 -37.81 22.25 7.72
C HIS A 541 -37.16 23.64 7.86
N HIS A 542 -35.83 23.77 7.73
CA HIS A 542 -35.16 25.06 7.77
C HIS A 542 -35.60 25.97 6.61
N GLU A 543 -35.74 25.44 5.39
CA GLU A 543 -36.27 26.20 4.24
C GLU A 543 -37.71 26.68 4.48
N LEU A 544 -38.60 25.81 4.97
CA LEU A 544 -39.99 26.19 5.27
C LEU A 544 -40.08 27.22 6.40
N THR A 545 -39.23 27.11 7.43
CA THR A 545 -39.20 28.06 8.55
C THR A 545 -38.63 29.42 8.11
N ALA A 546 -37.66 29.44 7.19
CA ALA A 546 -37.13 30.66 6.58
C ALA A 546 -38.14 31.37 5.67
N LEU A 547 -39.17 30.66 5.17
CA LEU A 547 -40.25 31.21 4.36
C LEU A 547 -41.44 31.73 5.19
N GLN A 548 -41.59 31.33 6.46
CA GLN A 548 -42.70 31.80 7.32
C GLN A 548 -42.81 33.33 7.48
N PRO A 549 -41.72 34.14 7.49
CA PRO A 549 -41.83 35.61 7.55
C PRO A 549 -42.49 36.28 6.35
N TRP A 550 -42.82 35.54 5.29
CA TRP A 550 -43.39 36.05 4.03
C TRP A 550 -44.81 35.55 3.74
N VAL A 551 -45.47 34.88 4.70
CA VAL A 551 -46.83 34.31 4.57
C VAL A 551 -47.68 34.59 5.81
N ALA A 552 -47.47 35.75 6.45
CA ALA A 552 -48.18 36.22 7.64
C ALA A 552 -48.57 37.71 7.47
#